data_AF-A0A2D9TGE7-F1
#
_entry.id   AF-A0A2D9TGE7-F1
#
_cell.length_a   1.000
_cell.length_b   1.000
_cell.length_c   1.000
_cell.angle_alpha   90.00
_cell.angle_beta   90.00
_cell.angle_gamma   90.00
#
_symmetry.space_group_name_H-M   'P 1'
#
loop_
_entity.id
_entity.type
_entity.pdbx_description
1 polymer ?
#
loop_
_entity_poly.entity_id
_entity_poly.type
_entity_poly.pdbx_seq_one_letter_code
_entity_poly.pdbx_strand_id
1 'polypeptide(L)'
;MKLSLLLLGLSLLSGCGMNRSQRRHEESAPREVSQRFAYEFRCPEEQVQTTAIAASPHNDWTVTIGADGCGQRAVYVYANGVWVLNSVEGERAVGSPGQPRP
;
A
#
# COMPACT_ATOMS: atom_id res chain seq x y z
N MET A 1 -11.36 -48.03 -29.19
CA MET A 1 -10.12 -47.23 -28.99
C MET A 1 -10.42 -45.77 -29.33
N LYS A 2 -10.87 -44.93 -28.38
CA LYS A 2 -11.02 -43.45 -28.49
C LYS A 2 -11.86 -42.92 -27.32
N LEU A 3 -11.40 -43.08 -26.07
CA LEU A 3 -12.07 -42.41 -24.92
C LEU A 3 -11.15 -42.19 -23.70
N SER A 4 -9.84 -42.20 -23.88
CA SER A 4 -8.87 -42.19 -22.76
C SER A 4 -7.93 -40.97 -22.75
N LEU A 5 -8.08 -40.02 -23.69
CA LEU A 5 -7.13 -38.91 -23.87
C LEU A 5 -7.67 -37.53 -23.43
N LEU A 6 -8.93 -37.42 -22.98
CA LEU A 6 -9.53 -36.13 -22.60
C LEU A 6 -9.41 -35.77 -21.11
N LEU A 7 -8.90 -36.68 -20.25
CA LEU A 7 -8.83 -36.46 -18.80
C LEU A 7 -7.46 -35.99 -18.28
N LEU A 8 -6.43 -35.97 -19.12
CA LEU A 8 -5.06 -35.59 -18.73
C LEU A 8 -4.75 -34.08 -18.88
N GLY A 9 -5.67 -33.30 -19.46
CA GLY A 9 -5.49 -31.85 -19.66
C GLY A 9 -5.92 -30.95 -18.51
N LEU A 10 -6.58 -31.50 -17.47
CA LEU A 10 -7.28 -30.73 -16.44
C LEU A 10 -6.52 -30.62 -15.10
N SER A 11 -5.20 -30.80 -15.10
CA SER A 11 -4.39 -30.84 -13.87
C SER A 11 -3.43 -29.64 -13.69
N LEU A 12 -3.37 -28.72 -14.66
CA LEU A 12 -2.42 -27.59 -14.66
C LEU A 12 -2.97 -26.28 -14.03
N LEU A 13 -4.17 -26.31 -13.45
CA LEU A 13 -4.79 -25.16 -12.77
C LEU A 13 -4.64 -25.19 -11.24
N SER A 14 -3.67 -25.94 -10.71
CA SER A 14 -3.23 -25.80 -9.32
C SER A 14 -2.42 -24.52 -9.16
N GLY A 15 -3.09 -23.37 -9.33
CA GLY A 15 -2.54 -22.08 -8.98
C GLY A 15 -2.26 -22.04 -7.49
N CYS A 16 -1.01 -21.75 -7.12
CA CYS A 16 -0.60 -21.52 -5.74
C CYS A 16 -1.57 -20.52 -5.08
N GLY A 17 -2.21 -20.95 -4.00
CA GLY A 17 -3.31 -20.25 -3.34
C GLY A 17 -2.86 -18.97 -2.65
N MET A 18 -2.83 -17.87 -3.38
CA MET A 18 -2.75 -16.55 -2.77
C MET A 18 -4.08 -16.26 -2.07
N ASN A 19 -4.03 -15.97 -0.77
CA ASN A 19 -5.23 -15.78 0.04
C ASN A 19 -6.05 -14.58 -0.50
N ARG A 20 -7.37 -14.75 -0.64
CA ARG A 20 -8.26 -13.67 -1.13
C ARG A 20 -8.15 -12.40 -0.29
N SER A 21 -7.89 -12.53 1.01
CA SER A 21 -7.69 -11.38 1.89
C SER A 21 -6.41 -10.62 1.56
N GLN A 22 -5.34 -11.32 1.22
CA GLN A 22 -4.07 -10.71 0.83
C GLN A 22 -4.22 -9.93 -0.47
N ARG A 23 -4.85 -10.51 -1.51
CA ARG A 23 -5.10 -9.77 -2.75
C ARG A 23 -5.91 -8.50 -2.52
N ARG A 24 -6.97 -8.57 -1.72
CA ARG A 24 -7.77 -7.39 -1.39
C ARG A 24 -6.94 -6.32 -0.69
N HIS A 25 -6.06 -6.72 0.24
CA HIS A 25 -5.18 -5.80 0.95
C HIS A 25 -4.19 -5.12 0.00
N GLU A 26 -3.52 -5.89 -0.87
CA GLU A 26 -2.60 -5.32 -1.86
C GLU A 26 -3.29 -4.38 -2.85
N GLU A 27 -4.54 -4.67 -3.23
CA GLU A 27 -5.33 -3.81 -4.10
C GLU A 27 -5.85 -2.55 -3.38
N SER A 28 -6.23 -2.64 -2.09
CA SER A 28 -6.84 -1.51 -1.37
C SER A 28 -5.81 -0.60 -0.70
N ALA A 29 -4.69 -1.15 -0.21
CA ALA A 29 -3.69 -0.43 0.57
C ALA A 29 -3.13 0.82 -0.14
N PRO A 30 -2.70 0.75 -1.43
CA PRO A 30 -2.22 1.93 -2.14
C PRO A 30 -3.29 3.02 -2.27
N ARG A 31 -4.53 2.63 -2.52
CA ARG A 31 -5.66 3.58 -2.65
C ARG A 31 -5.98 4.25 -1.32
N GLU A 32 -6.03 3.48 -0.22
CA GLU A 32 -6.27 4.02 1.13
C GLU A 32 -5.19 5.03 1.53
N VAL A 33 -3.93 4.72 1.24
CA VAL A 33 -2.80 5.62 1.52
C VAL A 33 -2.85 6.86 0.62
N SER A 34 -3.17 6.69 -0.67
CA SER A 34 -3.31 7.81 -1.61
C SER A 34 -4.37 8.81 -1.15
N GLN A 35 -5.57 8.33 -0.82
CA GLN A 35 -6.69 9.16 -0.32
C GLN A 35 -6.32 9.92 0.96
N ARG A 36 -5.59 9.25 1.86
CA ARG A 36 -5.18 9.86 3.12
C ARG A 36 -4.11 10.92 2.91
N PHE A 37 -3.11 10.65 2.08
CA PHE A 37 -2.09 11.63 1.70
C PHE A 37 -2.74 12.84 1.02
N ALA A 38 -3.64 12.61 0.07
CA ALA A 38 -4.37 13.65 -0.63
C ALA A 38 -5.10 14.59 0.35
N TYR A 39 -5.78 14.01 1.35
CA TYR A 39 -6.44 14.76 2.40
C TYR A 39 -5.46 15.52 3.32
N GLU A 40 -4.44 14.83 3.86
CA GLU A 40 -3.51 15.40 4.85
C GLU A 40 -2.67 16.54 4.26
N PHE A 41 -2.28 16.43 2.98
CA PHE A 41 -1.41 17.41 2.31
C PHE A 41 -2.15 18.34 1.35
N ARG A 42 -3.48 18.25 1.26
CA ARG A 42 -4.29 18.99 0.27
C ARG A 42 -3.76 18.81 -1.16
N CYS A 43 -3.38 17.58 -1.48
CA CYS A 43 -2.86 17.19 -2.77
C CYS A 43 -3.96 16.47 -3.56
N PRO A 44 -4.21 16.79 -4.85
CA PRO A 44 -5.15 16.02 -5.66
C PRO A 44 -4.72 14.55 -5.74
N GLU A 45 -5.65 13.61 -5.55
CA GLU A 45 -5.34 12.17 -5.47
C GLU A 45 -4.62 11.68 -6.73
N GLU A 46 -4.96 12.24 -7.90
CA GLU A 46 -4.32 11.95 -9.18
C GLU A 46 -2.85 12.38 -9.28
N GLN A 47 -2.37 13.23 -8.38
CA GLN A 47 -0.98 13.65 -8.27
C GLN A 47 -0.20 12.85 -7.22
N VAL A 48 -0.87 11.95 -6.49
CA VAL A 48 -0.25 11.11 -5.47
C VAL A 48 0.27 9.82 -6.09
N GLN A 49 1.55 9.55 -5.89
CA GLN A 49 2.19 8.31 -6.26
C GLN A 49 2.53 7.52 -5.00
N THR A 50 2.07 6.27 -4.93
CA THR A 50 2.34 5.39 -3.79
C THR A 50 3.33 4.28 -4.17
N THR A 51 4.23 3.97 -3.24
CA THR A 51 5.24 2.91 -3.39
C THR A 51 5.16 1.97 -2.20
N ALA A 52 4.91 0.68 -2.43
CA ALA A 52 5.02 -0.33 -1.38
C ALA A 52 6.50 -0.47 -0.96
N ILE A 53 6.78 -0.34 0.34
CA ILE A 53 8.15 -0.36 0.89
C ILE A 53 8.43 -1.69 1.57
N ALA A 54 7.49 -2.17 2.38
CA ALA A 54 7.67 -3.39 3.15
C ALA A 54 6.36 -4.17 3.30
N ALA A 55 6.49 -5.49 3.30
CA ALA A 55 5.43 -6.43 3.61
C ALA A 55 5.70 -7.13 4.95
N SER A 56 4.64 -7.54 5.62
CA SER A 56 4.69 -8.31 6.85
C SER A 56 5.26 -9.71 6.57
N PRO A 57 6.22 -10.21 7.37
CA PRO A 57 6.82 -11.52 7.17
C PRO A 57 5.87 -12.70 7.46
N HIS A 58 4.69 -12.43 8.05
CA HIS A 58 3.76 -13.47 8.47
C HIS A 58 2.67 -13.78 7.44
N ASN A 59 2.32 -12.80 6.60
CA ASN A 59 1.18 -12.89 5.69
C ASN A 59 1.42 -12.18 4.35
N ASP A 60 2.62 -11.65 4.13
CA ASP A 60 3.03 -10.92 2.92
C ASP A 60 2.08 -9.76 2.58
N TRP A 61 1.45 -9.15 3.59
CA TRP A 61 0.64 -7.94 3.42
C TRP A 61 1.55 -6.73 3.44
N THR A 62 1.40 -5.83 2.47
CA THR A 62 2.06 -4.52 2.48
C THR A 62 1.68 -3.77 3.76
N VAL A 63 2.66 -3.54 4.63
CA VAL A 63 2.48 -2.83 5.92
C VAL A 63 3.14 -1.47 5.95
N THR A 64 3.96 -1.15 4.95
CA THR A 64 4.59 0.17 4.82
C THR A 64 4.46 0.67 3.40
N ILE A 65 3.90 1.85 3.23
CA ILE A 65 3.73 2.51 1.93
C ILE A 65 4.29 3.93 2.01
N GLY A 66 5.15 4.28 1.05
CA GLY A 66 5.53 5.66 0.79
C GLY A 66 4.53 6.33 -0.13
N ALA A 67 4.27 7.62 0.07
CA ALA A 67 3.47 8.45 -0.82
C ALA A 67 4.25 9.73 -1.17
N ASP A 68 4.24 10.12 -2.44
CA ASP A 68 4.85 11.34 -2.97
C ASP A 68 3.81 12.10 -3.77
N GLY A 69 3.79 13.43 -3.64
CA GLY A 69 2.91 14.30 -4.40
C GLY A 69 2.97 15.73 -3.88
N CYS A 70 2.73 16.70 -4.77
CA CYS A 70 2.64 18.11 -4.40
C CYS A 70 3.86 18.65 -3.61
N GLY A 71 5.06 18.13 -3.89
CA GLY A 71 6.31 18.51 -3.21
C GLY A 71 6.46 17.95 -1.79
N GLN A 72 5.60 17.01 -1.38
CA GLN A 72 5.66 16.33 -0.09
C GLN A 72 5.90 14.84 -0.31
N ARG A 73 6.56 14.22 0.67
CA ARG A 73 6.75 12.79 0.79
C ARG A 73 6.36 12.35 2.19
N ALA A 74 5.68 11.22 2.29
CA ALA A 74 5.29 10.65 3.55
C ALA A 74 5.45 9.13 3.55
N VAL A 75 5.67 8.57 4.73
CA VAL A 75 5.61 7.11 4.94
C VAL A 75 4.43 6.81 5.85
N TYR A 76 3.61 5.86 5.45
CA TYR A 76 2.51 5.32 6.25
C TYR A 76 2.84 3.88 6.65
N VAL A 77 2.52 3.54 7.90
CA VAL A 77 2.64 2.18 8.44
C VAL A 77 1.26 1.68 8.84
N TYR A 78 0.91 0.46 8.47
CA TYR A 78 -0.32 -0.20 8.87
C TYR A 78 -0.17 -0.76 10.28
N ALA A 79 -0.90 -0.21 11.24
CA ALA A 79 -0.86 -0.61 12.64
C ALA A 79 -2.28 -0.65 13.20
N ASN A 80 -2.62 -1.71 13.95
CA ASN A 80 -3.91 -1.86 14.62
C ASN A 80 -5.13 -1.66 13.68
N GLY A 81 -5.03 -2.14 12.44
CA GLY A 81 -6.13 -2.06 11.46
C GLY A 81 -6.24 -0.73 10.72
N VAL A 82 -5.31 0.21 10.91
CA VAL A 82 -5.34 1.54 10.28
C VAL A 82 -3.96 1.94 9.75
N TRP A 83 -3.94 2.75 8.69
CA TRP A 83 -2.72 3.43 8.25
C TRP A 83 -2.37 4.56 9.22
N VAL A 84 -1.11 4.71 9.56
CA VAL A 84 -0.61 5.76 10.46
C VAL A 84 0.53 6.48 9.79
N LEU A 85 0.46 7.82 9.76
CA LEU A 85 1.54 8.65 9.26
C LEU A 85 2.78 8.47 10.17
N ASN A 86 3.85 7.92 9.60
CA ASN A 86 5.09 7.60 10.31
C ASN A 86 6.14 8.70 10.17
N SER A 87 6.32 9.22 8.96
CA SER A 87 7.29 10.28 8.69
C SER A 87 6.85 11.15 7.51
N VAL A 88 7.38 12.38 7.45
CA VAL A 88 7.14 13.35 6.39
C VAL A 88 8.45 14.02 6.02
N GLU A 89 8.69 14.18 4.72
CA GLU A 89 9.78 14.94 4.13
C GLU A 89 9.21 15.92 3.10
N GLY A 90 9.66 17.17 3.13
CA GLY A 90 9.15 18.23 2.26
C GLY A 90 9.17 19.59 2.97
N GLU A 91 8.94 20.66 2.21
CA GLU A 91 8.75 21.98 2.78
C GLU A 91 7.46 21.94 3.60
N ARG A 92 7.60 21.84 4.93
CA ARG A 92 6.47 22.10 5.82
C ARG A 92 5.98 23.51 5.49
N ALA A 93 4.78 23.64 4.95
CA ALA A 93 4.04 24.87 5.13
C ALA A 93 4.02 25.13 6.64
N VAL A 94 4.77 26.15 7.04
CA VAL A 94 5.06 26.52 8.43
C VAL A 94 3.78 26.48 9.25
N GLY A 95 3.77 25.60 10.25
CA GLY A 95 2.60 25.37 11.09
C GLY A 95 2.91 24.55 12.33
N SER A 96 4.09 24.75 12.94
CA SER A 96 4.30 24.37 14.35
C SER A 96 4.69 25.64 15.11
N PRO A 97 3.78 26.26 15.89
CA PRO A 97 4.18 27.29 16.83
C PRO A 97 4.88 26.60 18.00
N GLY A 98 6.19 26.79 18.11
CA GLY A 98 6.89 26.64 19.40
C GLY A 98 7.72 25.38 19.59
N GLN A 99 8.82 25.22 18.87
CA GLN A 99 9.96 24.46 19.41
C GLN A 99 11.27 25.24 19.17
N PRO A 100 11.91 25.77 20.22
CA PRO A 100 13.25 26.32 20.11
C PRO A 100 14.24 25.18 19.82
N ARG A 101 15.14 25.41 18.86
CA ARG A 101 16.27 24.50 18.61
C ARG A 101 17.35 24.71 19.70
N PRO A 102 18.08 23.66 20.10
CA PRO A 102 19.26 23.80 20.95
C PRO A 102 20.36 24.61 20.25
#